data_AF-A0A1G9NEC2-F1
#
_entry.id   AF-A0A1G9NEC2-F1
#
_cell.length_a   1.000
_cell.length_b   1.000
_cell.length_c   1.000
_cell.angle_alpha   90.00
_cell.angle_beta   90.00
_cell.angle_gamma   90.00
#
_symmetry.space_group_name_H-M   'P 1'
#
loop_
_entity.id
_entity.type
_entity.pdbx_description
1 polymer ?
#
loop_
_entity_poly.entity_id
_entity_poly.type
_entity_poly.pdbx_seq_one_letter_code
_entity_poly.pdbx_strand_id
1 'polypeptide(L)'
;MKWVWGVITAVVSVIVQLLILSTLGFNFFSFSMFFVIPAGGIFLGAIATFGYFYKIVRQGLKPNKNNYLMSVIFILLSFSGFMYGEYRMAYVSPSNEINYKFEGEHISHFVFGESDEPITLLNYYDYKFNNSSLSIFSRGHVSNAIDIEPNKWVNISKFLIQCVGLLIGGLCVGLLVTSGKTHCSSCKKAYLQEHKLLDVNSEMIEPVISEINQYIHNNNGEGLTTYITEQKALCEDVASDTNVKYGFKFGHCPNCQQGYLIKSCYTLDKHGNFEEQEDKKAVIPISQEIVIS
;
A
#
# COMPACT_ATOMS: atom_id res chain seq x y z
N MET A 1 -5.82 -12.80 -10.88
CA MET A 1 -7.05 -12.01 -10.66
C MET A 1 -6.79 -10.91 -9.64
N LYS A 2 -7.09 -9.64 -9.92
CA LYS A 2 -6.86 -8.50 -9.00
C LYS A 2 -7.69 -8.55 -7.73
N TRP A 3 -8.93 -9.05 -7.82
CA TRP A 3 -9.88 -9.16 -6.70
C TRP A 3 -9.38 -10.07 -5.57
N VAL A 4 -8.77 -11.21 -5.93
CA VAL A 4 -8.20 -12.16 -4.97
C VAL A 4 -7.14 -11.49 -4.10
N TRP A 5 -6.26 -10.68 -4.71
CA TRP A 5 -5.25 -9.92 -3.96
C TRP A 5 -5.86 -8.88 -3.04
N GLY A 6 -6.96 -8.24 -3.45
CA GLY A 6 -7.72 -7.33 -2.58
C GLY A 6 -8.33 -8.04 -1.37
N VAL A 7 -8.93 -9.22 -1.56
CA VAL A 7 -9.46 -10.03 -0.45
C VAL A 7 -8.36 -10.45 0.51
N ILE A 8 -7.22 -10.93 -0.01
CA ILE A 8 -6.07 -11.33 0.81
C ILE A 8 -5.63 -10.15 1.68
N THR A 9 -5.43 -8.96 1.12
CA THR A 9 -4.93 -7.83 1.91
C THR A 9 -5.99 -7.25 2.86
N ALA A 10 -7.28 -7.32 2.52
CA ALA A 10 -8.36 -7.02 3.45
C ALA A 10 -8.34 -7.97 4.67
N VAL A 11 -8.21 -9.28 4.46
CA VAL A 11 -8.07 -10.27 5.53
C VAL A 11 -6.81 -10.02 6.37
N VAL A 12 -5.67 -9.72 5.73
CA VAL A 12 -4.43 -9.35 6.44
C VAL A 12 -4.65 -8.13 7.32
N SER A 13 -5.35 -7.10 6.85
CA SER A 13 -5.67 -5.92 7.66
C SER A 13 -6.45 -6.31 8.93
N VAL A 14 -7.45 -7.20 8.80
CA VAL A 14 -8.23 -7.70 9.95
C VAL A 14 -7.35 -8.47 10.91
N ILE A 15 -6.52 -9.39 10.41
CA ILE A 15 -5.61 -10.18 11.25
C ILE A 15 -4.64 -9.27 12.01
N VAL A 16 -4.06 -8.26 11.35
CA VAL A 16 -3.14 -7.30 11.99
C VAL A 16 -3.84 -6.58 13.15
N GLN A 17 -5.04 -6.05 12.92
CA GLN A 17 -5.83 -5.39 13.95
C GLN A 17 -6.12 -6.31 15.14
N LEU A 18 -6.60 -7.53 14.89
CA LEU A 18 -6.99 -8.48 15.94
C LEU A 18 -5.79 -9.05 16.70
N LEU A 19 -4.65 -9.22 16.02
CA LEU A 19 -3.41 -9.64 16.64
C LEU A 19 -2.88 -8.57 17.59
N ILE A 20 -2.89 -7.30 17.17
CA ILE A 20 -2.50 -6.19 18.06
C ILE A 20 -3.46 -6.11 19.26
N LEU A 21 -4.76 -6.28 19.03
CA LEU A 21 -5.77 -6.25 20.09
C LEU A 21 -5.57 -7.35 21.12
N SER A 22 -5.39 -8.61 20.70
CA SER A 22 -5.18 -9.74 21.64
C SER A 22 -3.86 -9.66 22.40
N THR A 23 -2.78 -9.25 21.72
CA THR A 23 -1.44 -9.26 22.32
C THR A 23 -1.19 -8.07 23.24
N LEU A 24 -1.65 -6.87 22.85
CA LEU A 24 -1.39 -5.62 23.58
C LEU A 24 -2.60 -5.12 24.37
N GLY A 25 -3.79 -5.70 24.19
CA GLY A 25 -5.05 -5.13 24.70
C GLY A 25 -5.41 -3.80 24.06
N PHE A 26 -4.73 -3.43 22.96
CA PHE A 26 -4.82 -2.12 22.34
C PHE A 26 -5.61 -2.17 21.03
N ASN A 27 -6.67 -1.36 20.94
CA ASN A 27 -7.44 -1.24 19.70
C ASN A 27 -6.71 -0.33 18.70
N PHE A 28 -5.88 -0.92 17.84
CA PHE A 28 -5.07 -0.16 16.88
C PHE A 28 -5.90 0.67 15.88
N PHE A 29 -7.07 0.20 15.46
CA PHE A 29 -8.01 0.98 14.64
C PHE A 29 -8.41 2.30 15.31
N SER A 30 -8.49 2.34 16.64
CA SER A 30 -8.79 3.58 17.38
C SER A 30 -7.61 4.52 17.58
N PHE A 31 -6.41 4.14 17.12
CA PHE A 31 -5.19 4.92 17.32
C PHE A 31 -5.23 6.25 16.56
N SER A 32 -5.10 7.35 17.29
CA SER A 32 -4.97 8.70 16.74
C SER A 32 -3.65 9.34 17.15
N MET A 33 -2.93 9.91 16.18
CA MET A 33 -1.82 10.83 16.47
C MET A 33 -2.34 12.25 16.67
N PHE A 34 -1.83 12.93 17.69
CA PHE A 34 -2.23 14.31 18.03
C PHE A 34 -3.76 14.50 18.14
N PHE A 35 -4.49 13.47 18.59
CA PHE A 35 -5.95 13.43 18.75
C PHE A 35 -6.80 13.51 17.47
N VAL A 36 -6.24 14.05 16.38
CA VAL A 36 -7.00 14.38 15.17
C VAL A 36 -6.64 13.48 14.00
N ILE A 37 -5.41 12.95 13.94
CA ILE A 37 -4.95 12.16 12.81
C ILE A 37 -5.29 10.69 13.06
N PRO A 38 -6.25 10.08 12.33
CA PRO A 38 -6.65 8.68 12.51
C PRO A 38 -5.60 7.72 11.94
N ALA A 39 -4.42 7.67 12.56
CA ALA A 39 -3.27 6.92 12.08
C ALA A 39 -3.56 5.42 11.96
N GLY A 40 -4.28 4.86 12.94
CA GLY A 40 -4.75 3.47 12.92
C GLY A 40 -5.64 3.18 11.72
N GLY A 41 -6.70 3.97 11.55
CA GLY A 41 -7.58 3.89 10.39
C GLY A 41 -6.82 4.01 9.07
N ILE A 42 -5.98 5.04 8.90
CA ILE A 42 -5.21 5.24 7.67
C ILE A 42 -4.34 4.02 7.33
N PHE A 43 -3.61 3.50 8.32
CA PHE A 43 -2.71 2.36 8.10
C PHE A 43 -3.47 1.08 7.74
N LEU A 44 -4.51 0.74 8.51
CA LEU A 44 -5.33 -0.44 8.24
C LEU A 44 -6.07 -0.34 6.91
N GLY A 45 -6.52 0.86 6.54
CA GLY A 45 -7.18 1.12 5.26
C GLY A 45 -6.21 0.92 4.10
N ALA A 46 -4.98 1.42 4.26
CA ALA A 46 -3.94 1.23 3.26
C ALA A 46 -3.58 -0.25 3.07
N ILE A 47 -3.43 -1.02 4.15
CA ILE A 47 -3.22 -2.47 4.05
C ILE A 47 -4.38 -3.11 3.29
N ALA A 48 -5.63 -2.80 3.66
CA ALA A 48 -6.82 -3.46 3.10
C ALA A 48 -6.86 -3.41 1.56
N THR A 49 -6.43 -2.30 0.95
CA THR A 49 -6.53 -2.09 -0.50
C THR A 49 -5.22 -2.27 -1.25
N PHE A 50 -4.08 -2.41 -0.55
CA PHE A 50 -2.74 -2.50 -1.15
C PHE A 50 -2.63 -3.55 -2.24
N GLY A 51 -3.03 -4.79 -1.96
CA GLY A 51 -2.90 -5.90 -2.90
C GLY A 51 -3.70 -5.68 -4.19
N TYR A 52 -4.88 -5.06 -4.07
CA TYR A 52 -5.75 -4.76 -5.20
C TYR A 52 -5.10 -3.77 -6.17
N PHE A 53 -4.66 -2.61 -5.67
CA PHE A 53 -4.03 -1.58 -6.50
C PHE A 53 -2.65 -2.00 -6.99
N TYR A 54 -1.84 -2.64 -6.14
CA TYR A 54 -0.54 -3.19 -6.53
C TYR A 54 -0.70 -4.16 -7.71
N LYS A 55 -1.71 -5.04 -7.68
CA LYS A 55 -1.93 -5.99 -8.78
C LYS A 55 -2.38 -5.30 -10.07
N ILE A 56 -3.21 -4.27 -9.99
CA ILE A 56 -3.61 -3.45 -11.17
C ILE A 56 -2.37 -2.82 -11.81
N VAL A 57 -1.53 -2.16 -11.01
CA VAL A 57 -0.32 -1.50 -11.52
C VAL A 57 0.69 -2.50 -12.05
N ARG A 58 0.85 -3.67 -11.39
CA ARG A 58 1.72 -4.75 -11.89
C ARG A 58 1.26 -5.32 -13.24
N GLN A 59 -0.03 -5.24 -13.54
CA GLN A 59 -0.56 -5.57 -14.87
C GLN A 59 -0.40 -4.44 -15.89
N GLY A 60 0.27 -3.34 -15.52
CA GLY A 60 0.44 -2.14 -16.35
C GLY A 60 -0.87 -1.39 -16.59
N LEU A 61 -1.91 -1.60 -15.78
CA LEU A 61 -3.20 -0.93 -15.96
C LEU A 61 -3.29 0.32 -15.08
N LYS A 62 -3.92 1.37 -15.60
CA LYS A 62 -4.24 2.57 -14.82
C LYS A 62 -5.48 2.34 -13.93
N PRO A 63 -5.42 2.64 -12.62
CA PRO A 63 -6.62 2.66 -11.78
C PRO A 63 -7.69 3.60 -12.35
N ASN A 64 -8.93 3.13 -12.43
CA ASN A 64 -10.08 3.91 -12.90
C ASN A 64 -11.11 4.04 -11.77
N LYS A 65 -12.20 4.78 -12.01
CA LYS A 65 -13.25 5.01 -11.01
C LYS A 65 -13.84 3.72 -10.43
N ASN A 66 -14.06 2.70 -11.25
CA ASN A 66 -14.58 1.40 -10.79
C ASN A 66 -13.59 0.69 -9.86
N ASN A 67 -12.28 0.84 -10.08
CA ASN A 67 -11.27 0.30 -9.19
C ASN A 67 -11.32 0.97 -7.81
N TYR A 68 -11.53 2.29 -7.75
CA TYR A 68 -11.74 2.99 -6.48
C TYR A 68 -13.05 2.58 -5.79
N LEU A 69 -14.16 2.44 -6.53
CA LEU A 69 -15.41 1.94 -5.96
C LEU A 69 -15.24 0.54 -5.33
N MET A 70 -14.50 -0.34 -6.01
CA MET A 70 -14.22 -1.68 -5.46
C MET A 70 -13.29 -1.65 -4.24
N SER A 71 -12.37 -0.67 -4.16
CA SER A 71 -11.57 -0.49 -2.94
C SER A 71 -12.44 -0.12 -1.73
N VAL A 72 -13.53 0.63 -1.92
CA VAL A 72 -14.51 0.90 -0.85
C VAL A 72 -15.15 -0.39 -0.34
N ILE A 73 -15.44 -1.35 -1.22
CA ILE A 73 -15.96 -2.67 -0.81
C ILE A 73 -14.94 -3.40 0.08
N PHE A 74 -13.66 -3.42 -0.29
CA PHE A 74 -12.61 -4.04 0.55
C PHE A 74 -12.44 -3.34 1.89
N ILE A 75 -12.58 -2.01 1.91
CA ILE A 75 -12.57 -1.21 3.14
C ILE A 75 -13.75 -1.59 4.05
N LEU A 76 -14.96 -1.67 3.50
CA LEU A 76 -16.16 -2.06 4.25
C LEU A 76 -16.06 -3.49 4.78
N LEU A 77 -15.55 -4.43 3.98
CA LEU A 77 -15.31 -5.81 4.42
C LEU A 77 -14.31 -5.87 5.56
N SER A 78 -13.20 -5.11 5.47
CA SER A 78 -12.20 -5.04 6.53
C SER A 78 -12.78 -4.42 7.80
N PHE A 79 -13.54 -3.33 7.65
CA PHE A 79 -14.24 -2.68 8.76
C PHE A 79 -15.22 -3.63 9.46
N SER A 80 -16.09 -4.32 8.72
CA SER A 80 -16.96 -5.35 9.29
C SER A 80 -16.17 -6.46 9.98
N GLY A 81 -15.03 -6.86 9.41
CA GLY A 81 -14.11 -7.81 10.00
C GLY A 81 -13.48 -7.33 11.31
N PHE A 82 -13.10 -6.05 11.41
CA PHE A 82 -12.61 -5.46 12.67
C PHE A 82 -13.69 -5.51 13.74
N MET A 83 -14.89 -5.05 13.39
CA MET A 83 -15.99 -4.92 14.34
C MET A 83 -16.45 -6.28 14.85
N TYR A 84 -16.67 -7.22 13.94
CA TYR A 84 -17.08 -8.57 14.27
C TYR A 84 -15.97 -9.33 14.99
N GLY A 85 -14.72 -9.21 14.52
CA GLY A 85 -13.56 -9.88 15.12
C GLY A 85 -13.30 -9.43 16.55
N GLU A 86 -13.35 -8.13 16.82
CA GLU A 86 -13.20 -7.57 18.17
C GLU A 86 -14.27 -8.14 19.11
N TYR A 87 -15.54 -8.13 18.69
CA TYR A 87 -16.63 -8.72 19.47
C TYR A 87 -16.41 -10.21 19.76
N ARG A 88 -15.97 -11.00 18.76
CA ARG A 88 -15.70 -12.44 18.93
C ARG A 88 -14.50 -12.74 19.83
N MET A 89 -13.63 -11.76 20.05
CA MET A 89 -12.47 -11.88 20.93
C MET A 89 -12.73 -11.26 22.30
N ALA A 90 -13.89 -10.63 22.54
CA ALA A 90 -14.21 -9.99 23.80
C ALA A 90 -14.72 -11.01 24.83
N TYR A 91 -14.04 -11.06 25.98
CA TYR A 91 -14.38 -11.89 27.13
C TYR A 91 -14.48 -11.01 28.37
N VAL A 92 -15.28 -11.44 29.34
CA VAL A 92 -15.46 -10.77 30.63
C VAL A 92 -14.75 -11.60 31.69
N SER A 93 -13.78 -11.00 32.36
CA SER A 93 -13.03 -11.63 33.45
C SER A 93 -13.92 -11.78 34.70
N PRO A 94 -13.51 -12.58 35.71
CA PRO A 94 -14.19 -12.64 37.01
C PRO A 94 -14.25 -11.29 37.75
N SER A 95 -13.39 -10.33 37.39
CA SER A 95 -13.43 -8.95 37.90
C SER A 95 -14.39 -8.03 37.14
N ASN A 96 -15.21 -8.58 36.23
CA ASN A 96 -16.11 -7.85 35.33
C ASN A 96 -15.41 -6.89 34.36
N GLU A 97 -14.15 -7.18 34.00
CA GLU A 97 -13.39 -6.39 33.03
C GLU A 97 -13.40 -7.05 31.65
N ILE A 98 -13.65 -6.26 30.61
CA ILE A 98 -13.57 -6.75 29.22
C ILE A 98 -12.10 -6.91 28.83
N ASN A 99 -11.74 -8.10 28.40
CA ASN A 99 -10.42 -8.43 27.89
C ASN A 99 -10.49 -9.14 26.53
N TYR A 100 -9.36 -9.20 25.85
CA TYR A 100 -9.21 -9.84 24.53
C TYR A 100 -8.22 -11.01 24.56
N LYS A 101 -8.00 -11.57 25.76
CA LYS A 101 -7.05 -12.66 26.02
C LYS A 101 -7.74 -14.02 26.18
N PHE A 102 -9.05 -14.07 25.90
CA PHE A 102 -9.88 -15.27 26.06
C PHE A 102 -9.94 -15.76 27.52
N GLU A 103 -9.85 -14.83 28.47
CA GLU A 103 -9.93 -15.11 29.90
C GLU A 103 -11.35 -14.82 30.42
N GLY A 104 -11.99 -15.82 31.05
CA GLY A 104 -13.33 -15.70 31.60
C GLY A 104 -14.43 -16.16 30.63
N GLU A 105 -15.61 -15.53 30.69
CA GLU A 105 -16.75 -15.89 29.86
C GLU A 105 -16.82 -15.02 28.60
N HIS A 106 -17.18 -15.62 27.47
CA HIS A 106 -17.36 -14.86 26.24
C HIS A 106 -18.49 -13.83 26.41
N ILE A 107 -18.29 -12.61 25.89
CA ILE A 107 -19.20 -11.49 26.14
C ILE A 107 -20.65 -11.77 25.71
N SER A 108 -20.87 -12.63 24.72
CA SER A 108 -22.22 -13.00 24.26
C SER A 108 -23.03 -13.82 25.25
N HIS A 109 -22.43 -14.34 26.33
CA HIS A 109 -23.16 -15.03 27.40
C HIS A 109 -23.44 -14.10 28.58
N PHE A 110 -22.86 -12.90 28.55
CA PHE A 110 -22.99 -11.92 29.61
C PHE A 110 -24.20 -11.01 29.35
N VAL A 111 -24.74 -10.48 30.43
CA VAL A 111 -25.92 -9.62 30.43
C VAL A 111 -25.59 -8.36 31.21
N PHE A 112 -25.83 -7.18 30.63
CA PHE A 112 -25.52 -5.90 31.28
C PHE A 112 -26.76 -5.33 31.99
N GLY A 113 -26.62 -4.98 33.27
CA GLY A 113 -27.66 -4.29 34.03
C GLY A 113 -28.88 -5.17 34.32
N GLU A 114 -30.10 -4.63 34.14
CA GLU A 114 -31.39 -5.32 34.35
C GLU A 114 -31.95 -5.97 33.07
N SER A 115 -31.17 -6.00 31.98
CA SER A 115 -31.54 -6.75 30.77
C SER A 115 -31.62 -8.24 31.08
N ASP A 116 -32.51 -8.98 30.40
CA ASP A 116 -32.49 -10.46 30.38
C ASP A 116 -31.85 -11.00 29.09
N GLU A 117 -31.50 -10.11 28.15
CA GLU A 117 -30.98 -10.50 26.84
C GLU A 117 -29.43 -10.55 26.80
N PRO A 118 -28.85 -11.57 26.16
CA PRO A 118 -27.41 -11.67 25.96
C PRO A 118 -26.87 -10.55 25.07
N ILE A 119 -25.62 -10.16 25.29
CA ILE A 119 -24.98 -9.09 24.51
C ILE A 119 -24.79 -9.54 23.05
N THR A 120 -25.40 -8.79 22.14
CA THR A 120 -25.19 -8.91 20.69
C THR A 120 -24.07 -7.96 20.22
N LEU A 121 -23.62 -8.12 18.97
CA LEU A 121 -22.63 -7.22 18.35
C LEU A 121 -23.02 -5.73 18.45
N LEU A 122 -24.30 -5.40 18.21
CA LEU A 122 -24.77 -4.02 18.23
C LEU A 122 -24.76 -3.44 19.65
N ASN A 123 -25.27 -4.22 20.61
CA ASN A 123 -25.32 -3.80 22.02
C ASN A 123 -23.91 -3.71 22.63
N TYR A 124 -22.99 -4.56 22.18
CA TYR A 124 -21.57 -4.48 22.55
C TYR A 124 -20.95 -3.13 22.16
N TYR A 125 -21.19 -2.66 20.93
CA TYR A 125 -20.65 -1.36 20.49
C TYR A 125 -21.38 -0.18 21.13
N ASP A 126 -22.69 -0.26 21.38
CA ASP A 126 -23.38 0.79 22.14
C ASP A 126 -22.82 0.89 23.57
N TYR A 127 -22.64 -0.24 24.26
CA TYR A 127 -21.96 -0.30 25.55
C TYR A 127 -20.56 0.32 25.49
N LYS A 128 -19.76 -0.04 24.47
CA LYS A 128 -18.41 0.48 24.31
C LYS A 128 -18.41 2.00 24.08
N PHE A 129 -19.34 2.54 23.29
CA PHE A 129 -19.43 4.00 23.11
C PHE A 129 -19.84 4.72 24.40
N ASN A 130 -20.69 4.11 25.22
CA ASN A 130 -21.14 4.69 26.49
C ASN A 130 -20.04 4.62 27.59
N ASN A 131 -19.23 3.56 27.60
CA ASN A 131 -18.37 3.22 28.74
C ASN A 131 -16.86 3.29 28.47
N SER A 132 -16.41 3.48 27.23
CA SER A 132 -14.98 3.63 26.97
C SER A 132 -14.47 4.96 27.55
N SER A 133 -13.62 4.87 28.57
CA SER A 133 -12.80 5.98 29.04
C SER A 133 -11.73 6.30 28.00
N LEU A 134 -11.36 7.57 27.96
CA LEU A 134 -10.53 8.12 26.89
C LEU A 134 -9.10 8.29 27.41
N SER A 135 -8.26 7.27 27.24
CA SER A 135 -6.87 7.35 27.67
C SER A 135 -6.05 8.25 26.73
N ILE A 136 -5.60 9.40 27.23
CA ILE A 136 -4.79 10.37 26.49
C ILE A 136 -3.30 10.04 26.62
N PHE A 137 -2.61 9.79 25.50
CA PHE A 137 -1.14 9.74 25.47
C PHE A 137 -0.58 11.04 24.89
N SER A 138 -0.06 11.90 25.76
CA SER A 138 0.71 13.10 25.41
C SER A 138 2.20 12.77 25.36
N ARG A 139 2.92 13.32 24.38
CA ARG A 139 4.32 13.00 23.99
C ARG A 139 5.40 13.38 25.02
N GLY A 140 5.07 13.56 26.30
CA GLY A 140 6.01 13.98 27.35
C GLY A 140 5.88 13.29 28.71
N HIS A 141 4.80 12.55 28.98
CA HIS A 141 4.62 11.85 30.26
C HIS A 141 3.83 10.55 30.03
N VAL A 142 4.55 9.42 29.98
CA VAL A 142 3.99 8.07 29.83
C VAL A 142 3.18 7.62 31.07
N SER A 143 3.22 8.38 32.18
CA SER A 143 2.62 7.99 33.46
C SER A 143 1.27 8.62 33.80
N ASN A 144 0.86 9.71 33.13
CA ASN A 144 -0.35 10.46 33.49
C ASN A 144 -1.28 10.60 32.28
N ALA A 145 -2.00 9.53 31.96
CA ALA A 145 -3.16 9.63 31.08
C ALA A 145 -4.21 10.49 31.80
N ILE A 146 -4.66 11.57 31.15
CA ILE A 146 -5.81 12.32 31.63
C ILE A 146 -7.03 11.49 31.23
N ASP A 147 -7.66 10.85 32.22
CA ASP A 147 -8.93 10.14 32.01
C ASP A 147 -10.04 11.19 31.86
N ILE A 148 -10.49 11.41 30.63
CA ILE A 148 -11.72 12.16 30.37
C ILE A 148 -12.89 11.22 30.67
N GLU A 149 -13.87 11.72 31.42
CA GLU A 149 -15.12 10.98 31.70
C GLU A 149 -15.73 10.42 30.40
N PRO A 150 -16.28 9.19 30.43
CA PRO A 150 -16.90 8.57 29.27
C PRO A 150 -18.00 9.47 28.70
N ASN A 151 -17.85 9.92 27.45
CA ASN A 151 -18.87 10.67 26.74
C ASN A 151 -19.18 9.98 25.41
N LYS A 152 -20.42 9.48 25.30
CA LYS A 152 -20.93 8.77 24.12
C LYS A 152 -20.66 9.52 22.82
N TRP A 153 -20.96 10.82 22.76
CA TRP A 153 -20.82 11.62 21.55
C TRP A 153 -19.37 11.84 21.15
N VAL A 154 -18.47 11.98 22.13
CA VAL A 154 -17.02 12.05 21.87
C VAL A 154 -16.52 10.72 21.31
N ASN A 155 -16.94 9.59 21.87
CA ASN A 155 -16.54 8.27 21.39
C ASN A 155 -17.06 7.98 19.98
N ILE A 156 -18.31 8.36 19.68
CA ILE A 156 -18.89 8.25 18.33
C ILE A 156 -18.13 9.14 17.33
N SER A 157 -17.86 10.40 17.66
CA SER A 157 -17.14 11.30 16.74
C SER A 157 -15.73 10.79 16.41
N LYS A 158 -15.01 10.25 17.41
CA LYS A 158 -13.70 9.63 17.19
C LYS A 158 -13.79 8.38 16.31
N PHE A 159 -14.80 7.56 16.54
CA PHE A 159 -15.05 6.40 15.70
C PHE A 159 -15.30 6.78 14.24
N LEU A 160 -16.09 7.83 13.99
CA LEU A 160 -16.32 8.36 12.64
C LEU A 160 -15.03 8.91 12.02
N ILE A 161 -14.20 9.62 12.79
CA ILE A 161 -12.88 10.10 12.33
C ILE A 161 -11.99 8.92 11.91
N GLN A 162 -12.01 7.80 12.65
CA GLN A 162 -11.27 6.59 12.27
C GLN A 162 -11.82 5.93 11.01
N CYS A 163 -13.15 5.92 10.82
CA CYS A 163 -13.77 5.45 9.57
C CYS A 163 -13.34 6.32 8.38
N VAL A 164 -13.28 7.64 8.55
CA VAL A 164 -12.74 8.56 7.53
C VAL A 164 -11.27 8.27 7.28
N GLY A 165 -10.47 8.04 8.32
CA GLY A 165 -9.08 7.61 8.20
C GLY A 165 -8.90 6.35 7.37
N LEU A 166 -9.75 5.35 7.61
CA LEU A 166 -9.78 4.09 6.86
C LEU A 166 -10.04 4.32 5.37
N LEU A 167 -11.01 5.19 5.04
CA LEU A 167 -11.30 5.58 3.67
C LEU A 167 -10.12 6.32 3.02
N ILE A 168 -9.56 7.31 3.70
CA ILE A 168 -8.40 8.07 3.20
C ILE A 168 -7.24 7.13 2.92
N GLY A 169 -6.85 6.31 3.91
CA GLY A 169 -5.76 5.34 3.77
C GLY A 169 -5.96 4.39 2.59
N GLY A 170 -7.14 3.78 2.50
CA GLY A 170 -7.43 2.82 1.44
C GLY A 170 -7.51 3.42 0.04
N LEU A 171 -7.99 4.67 -0.09
CA LEU A 171 -8.05 5.36 -1.39
C LEU A 171 -6.68 5.93 -1.81
N CYS A 172 -5.87 6.41 -0.87
CA CYS A 172 -4.55 6.98 -1.15
C CYS A 172 -3.53 5.94 -1.67
N VAL A 173 -3.72 4.65 -1.37
CA VAL A 173 -2.89 3.57 -1.92
C VAL A 173 -2.82 3.62 -3.43
N GLY A 174 -3.95 3.90 -4.12
CA GLY A 174 -3.99 3.98 -5.57
C GLY A 174 -2.99 5.00 -6.10
N LEU A 175 -2.85 6.14 -5.43
CA LEU A 175 -1.85 7.16 -5.77
C LEU A 175 -0.44 6.69 -5.45
N LEU A 176 -0.21 6.15 -4.25
CA LEU A 176 1.09 5.67 -3.79
C LEU A 176 1.70 4.64 -4.74
N VAL A 177 0.92 3.63 -5.16
CA VAL A 177 1.44 2.57 -6.05
C VAL A 177 1.65 3.05 -7.50
N THR A 178 1.04 4.17 -7.88
CA THR A 178 1.20 4.78 -9.21
C THR A 178 2.30 5.83 -9.28
N SER A 179 2.82 6.27 -8.13
CA SER A 179 3.90 7.25 -8.07
C SER A 179 5.14 6.75 -8.82
N GLY A 180 5.75 7.62 -9.63
CA GLY A 180 6.94 7.30 -10.43
C GLY A 180 6.72 6.35 -11.63
N LYS A 181 5.48 5.95 -11.93
CA LYS A 181 5.19 5.04 -13.06
C LYS A 181 5.09 5.78 -14.39
N THR A 182 5.81 5.29 -15.39
CA THR A 182 5.80 5.86 -16.75
C THR A 182 4.51 5.49 -17.48
N HIS A 183 3.88 6.49 -18.10
CA HIS A 183 2.67 6.30 -18.90
C HIS A 183 3.00 6.01 -20.37
N CYS A 184 2.18 5.16 -21.00
CA CYS A 184 2.18 5.04 -22.45
C CYS A 184 1.67 6.34 -23.08
N SER A 185 2.50 6.98 -23.91
CA SER A 185 2.17 8.22 -24.62
C SER A 185 1.06 8.03 -25.66
N SER A 186 0.98 6.83 -26.27
CA SER A 186 0.00 6.50 -27.32
C SER A 186 -1.40 6.29 -26.76
N CYS A 187 -1.60 5.37 -25.81
CA CYS A 187 -2.94 5.04 -25.34
C CYS A 187 -3.36 5.80 -24.07
N LYS A 188 -2.42 6.32 -23.26
CA LYS A 188 -2.65 6.98 -21.95
C LYS A 188 -3.45 6.17 -20.91
N LYS A 189 -3.80 4.91 -21.23
CA LYS A 189 -4.63 4.00 -20.42
C LYS A 189 -3.81 2.99 -19.60
N ALA A 190 -2.53 2.85 -19.95
CA ALA A 190 -1.63 1.87 -19.35
C ALA A 190 -0.32 2.52 -18.87
N TYR A 191 0.28 1.88 -17.87
CA TYR A 191 1.67 2.09 -17.48
C TYR A 191 2.57 1.18 -18.30
N LEU A 192 3.79 1.64 -18.57
CA LEU A 192 4.80 0.82 -19.22
C LEU A 192 5.27 -0.28 -18.25
N GLN A 193 5.36 -1.51 -18.75
CA GLN A 193 6.05 -2.60 -18.09
C GLN A 193 7.53 -2.46 -18.41
N GLU A 194 8.30 -2.02 -17.41
CA GLU A 194 9.72 -1.70 -17.57
C GLU A 194 10.60 -2.90 -17.19
N HIS A 195 11.60 -3.18 -18.03
CA HIS A 195 12.63 -4.19 -17.82
C HIS A 195 14.00 -3.52 -17.90
N LYS A 196 14.81 -3.63 -16.85
CA LYS A 196 16.18 -3.10 -16.85
C LYS A 196 17.00 -3.83 -17.91
N LEU A 197 17.69 -3.07 -18.75
CA LEU A 197 18.64 -3.59 -19.74
C LEU A 197 20.04 -3.57 -19.15
N LEU A 198 20.62 -2.37 -18.97
CA LEU A 198 21.96 -2.17 -18.44
C LEU A 198 22.11 -0.77 -17.80
N ASP A 199 23.13 -0.60 -16.96
CA ASP A 199 23.58 0.70 -16.47
C ASP A 199 24.92 1.07 -17.13
N VAL A 200 25.12 2.35 -17.45
CA VAL A 200 26.32 2.88 -18.09
C VAL A 200 26.81 4.18 -17.45
N ASN A 201 28.07 4.53 -17.69
CA ASN A 201 28.58 5.87 -17.40
C ASN A 201 28.13 6.89 -18.46
N SER A 202 28.45 8.18 -18.26
CA SER A 202 28.06 9.24 -19.19
C SER A 202 28.66 9.12 -20.59
N GLU A 203 29.86 8.53 -20.69
CA GLU A 203 30.61 8.41 -21.95
C GLU A 203 30.00 7.36 -22.88
N MET A 204 29.39 6.31 -22.29
CA MET A 204 28.81 5.18 -23.02
C MET A 204 27.35 5.37 -23.42
N ILE A 205 26.72 6.52 -23.10
CA ILE A 205 25.32 6.79 -23.42
C ILE A 205 25.07 6.75 -24.94
N GLU A 206 25.77 7.58 -25.70
CA GLU A 206 25.54 7.71 -27.16
C GLU A 206 25.89 6.43 -27.93
N PRO A 207 27.04 5.76 -27.67
CA PRO A 207 27.34 4.48 -28.31
C PRO A 207 26.26 3.43 -28.10
N VAL A 208 25.78 3.29 -26.86
CA VAL A 208 24.77 2.28 -26.51
C VAL A 208 23.42 2.59 -27.13
N ILE A 209 23.00 3.86 -27.14
CA ILE A 209 21.75 4.26 -27.81
C ILE A 209 21.84 3.99 -29.32
N SER A 210 22.96 4.33 -29.95
CA SER A 210 23.17 4.11 -31.38
C SER A 210 23.07 2.64 -31.76
N GLU A 211 23.76 1.76 -31.03
CA GLU A 211 23.73 0.30 -31.27
C GLU A 211 22.33 -0.28 -31.04
N ILE A 212 21.68 0.06 -29.91
CA ILE A 212 20.32 -0.39 -29.63
C ILE A 212 19.37 0.01 -30.76
N ASN A 213 19.45 1.26 -31.22
CA ASN A 213 18.62 1.75 -32.33
C ASN A 213 18.91 1.02 -33.64
N GLN A 214 20.17 0.68 -33.92
CA GLN A 214 20.55 -0.06 -35.11
C GLN A 214 19.98 -1.49 -35.11
N TYR A 215 20.08 -2.21 -33.98
CA TYR A 215 19.48 -3.55 -33.88
C TYR A 215 17.95 -3.52 -33.99
N ILE A 216 17.31 -2.52 -33.38
CA ILE A 216 15.87 -2.30 -33.49
C ILE A 216 15.47 -2.03 -34.95
N HIS A 217 16.17 -1.11 -35.63
CA HIS A 217 15.87 -0.75 -37.02
C HIS A 217 16.04 -1.95 -37.97
N ASN A 218 17.04 -2.79 -37.69
CA ASN A 218 17.33 -3.99 -38.47
C ASN A 218 16.44 -5.19 -38.10
N ASN A 219 15.51 -5.04 -37.16
CA ASN A 219 14.64 -6.09 -36.63
C ASN A 219 15.43 -7.34 -36.14
N ASN A 220 16.60 -7.11 -35.54
CA ASN A 220 17.50 -8.17 -35.07
C ASN A 220 17.46 -8.28 -33.54
N GLY A 221 16.41 -8.91 -33.03
CA GLY A 221 16.20 -9.08 -31.58
C GLY A 221 17.23 -10.00 -30.90
N GLU A 222 17.71 -11.03 -31.59
CA GLU A 222 18.73 -11.95 -31.07
C GLU A 222 20.09 -11.25 -30.91
N GLY A 223 20.47 -10.46 -31.92
CA GLY A 223 21.65 -9.59 -31.86
C GLY A 223 21.56 -8.56 -30.74
N LEU A 224 20.39 -7.91 -30.59
CA LEU A 224 20.16 -6.97 -29.49
C LEU A 224 20.34 -7.63 -28.11
N THR A 225 19.78 -8.83 -27.93
CA THR A 225 19.85 -9.56 -26.66
C THR A 225 21.29 -9.95 -26.33
N THR A 226 22.04 -10.40 -27.32
CA THR A 226 23.46 -10.76 -27.18
C THR A 226 24.27 -9.52 -26.81
N TYR A 227 24.12 -8.43 -27.56
CA TYR A 227 24.79 -7.16 -27.30
C TYR A 227 24.52 -6.64 -25.88
N ILE A 228 23.25 -6.62 -25.43
CA ILE A 228 22.90 -6.16 -24.07
C ILE A 228 23.56 -7.05 -23.01
N THR A 229 23.60 -8.37 -23.22
CA THR A 229 24.19 -9.30 -22.26
C THR A 229 25.70 -9.07 -22.12
N GLU A 230 26.40 -8.89 -23.25
CA GLU A 230 27.83 -8.60 -23.28
C GLU A 230 28.15 -7.23 -22.65
N GLN A 231 27.40 -6.18 -23.03
CA GLN A 231 27.60 -4.84 -22.47
C GLN A 231 27.27 -4.77 -20.98
N LYS A 232 26.28 -5.52 -20.52
CA LYS A 232 25.96 -5.57 -19.10
C LYS A 232 27.13 -6.10 -18.27
N ALA A 233 27.83 -7.13 -18.75
CA ALA A 233 29.02 -7.65 -18.09
C ALA A 233 30.20 -6.66 -18.08
N LEU A 234 30.30 -5.79 -19.08
CA LEU A 234 31.40 -4.83 -19.20
C LEU A 234 31.13 -3.49 -18.48
N CYS A 235 29.88 -3.04 -18.45
CA CYS A 235 29.53 -1.69 -18.02
C CYS A 235 28.99 -1.60 -16.59
N GLU A 236 28.44 -2.67 -16.00
CA GLU A 236 27.85 -2.58 -14.66
C GLU A 236 28.88 -2.29 -13.57
N ASP A 237 30.10 -2.81 -13.68
CA ASP A 237 31.20 -2.51 -12.74
C ASP A 237 31.65 -1.05 -12.89
N VAL A 238 31.90 -0.59 -14.12
CA VAL A 238 32.37 0.78 -14.43
C VAL A 238 31.32 1.84 -14.05
N ALA A 239 30.04 1.55 -14.21
CA ALA A 239 28.95 2.43 -13.82
C ALA A 239 28.74 2.51 -12.30
N SER A 240 29.24 1.55 -11.54
CA SER A 240 29.15 1.51 -10.08
C SER A 240 30.25 2.34 -9.40
N ASP A 241 31.36 2.57 -10.10
CA ASP A 241 32.50 3.38 -9.63
C ASP A 241 32.27 4.90 -9.78
N THR A 242 31.18 5.32 -10.44
CA THR A 242 30.87 6.73 -10.69
C THR A 242 29.72 7.24 -9.81
N ASN A 243 29.82 8.49 -9.35
CA ASN A 243 28.74 9.15 -8.59
C ASN A 243 27.46 9.39 -9.40
N VAL A 244 27.52 9.19 -10.72
CA VAL A 244 26.40 9.32 -11.66
C VAL A 244 26.40 8.11 -12.57
N LYS A 245 25.25 7.48 -12.75
CA LYS A 245 25.06 6.40 -13.72
C LYS A 245 23.77 6.58 -14.50
N TYR A 246 23.73 6.04 -15.71
CA TYR A 246 22.57 6.10 -16.59
C TYR A 246 22.04 4.69 -16.81
N GLY A 247 20.79 4.45 -16.41
CA GLY A 247 20.12 3.17 -16.61
C GLY A 247 19.26 3.20 -17.86
N PHE A 248 19.41 2.17 -18.68
CA PHE A 248 18.51 1.89 -19.79
C PHE A 248 17.50 0.82 -19.41
N LYS A 249 16.23 1.08 -19.69
CA LYS A 249 15.13 0.13 -19.51
C LYS A 249 14.34 0.01 -20.80
N PHE A 250 13.90 -1.19 -21.10
CA PHE A 250 12.90 -1.43 -22.13
C PHE A 250 11.50 -1.37 -21.51
N GLY A 251 10.64 -0.52 -22.04
CA GLY A 251 9.26 -0.38 -21.63
C GLY A 251 8.31 -0.95 -22.67
N HIS A 252 7.36 -1.78 -22.26
CA HIS A 252 6.30 -2.28 -23.13
C HIS A 252 4.92 -1.81 -22.65
N CYS A 253 4.07 -1.34 -23.56
CA CYS A 253 2.68 -1.04 -23.23
C CYS A 253 1.78 -2.27 -23.41
N PRO A 254 1.19 -2.83 -22.34
CA PRO A 254 0.35 -4.01 -22.44
C PRO A 254 -0.96 -3.77 -23.20
N ASN A 255 -1.35 -2.52 -23.43
CA ASN A 255 -2.60 -2.18 -24.10
C ASN A 255 -2.47 -1.95 -25.60
N CYS A 256 -1.39 -1.31 -26.08
CA CYS A 256 -1.17 -1.05 -27.51
C CYS A 256 0.05 -1.78 -28.09
N GLN A 257 0.73 -2.60 -27.29
CA GLN A 257 1.88 -3.41 -27.69
C GLN A 257 3.09 -2.62 -28.22
N GLN A 258 3.13 -1.30 -28.00
CA GLN A 258 4.26 -0.45 -28.38
C GLN A 258 5.43 -0.59 -27.41
N GLY A 259 6.64 -0.61 -27.98
CA GLY A 259 7.90 -0.60 -27.25
C GLY A 259 8.42 0.82 -27.00
N TYR A 260 9.19 0.97 -25.94
CA TYR A 260 9.81 2.22 -25.51
C TYR A 260 11.22 1.94 -24.99
N LEU A 261 12.17 2.79 -25.33
CA LEU A 261 13.46 2.87 -24.66
C LEU A 261 13.38 3.97 -23.60
N ILE A 262 13.64 3.63 -22.35
CA ILE A 262 13.61 4.55 -21.22
C ILE A 262 15.04 4.74 -20.74
N LYS A 263 15.50 5.99 -20.76
CA LYS A 263 16.79 6.41 -20.20
C LYS A 263 16.52 7.14 -18.89
N SER A 264 17.11 6.66 -17.80
CA SER A 264 17.03 7.26 -16.48
C SER A 264 18.43 7.64 -15.98
N CYS A 265 18.56 8.82 -15.38
CA CYS A 265 19.81 9.25 -14.73
C CYS A 265 19.71 8.96 -13.23
N TYR A 266 20.76 8.41 -12.64
CA TYR A 266 20.85 8.10 -11.22
C TYR A 266 22.07 8.80 -10.62
N THR A 267 21.91 9.39 -9.45
CA THR A 267 22.98 10.06 -8.72
C THR A 267 23.12 9.49 -7.32
N LEU A 268 24.36 9.35 -6.84
CA LEU A 268 24.62 8.90 -5.49
C LEU A 268 24.18 9.95 -4.46
N ASP A 269 23.34 9.54 -3.51
CA ASP A 269 22.93 10.37 -2.38
C ASP A 269 24.00 10.37 -1.28
N LYS A 270 23.75 11.14 -0.20
CA LYS A 270 24.64 11.22 0.97
C LYS A 270 24.72 9.92 1.78
N HIS A 271 23.80 8.98 1.53
CA HIS A 271 23.70 7.69 2.19
C HIS A 271 24.30 6.54 1.36
N GLY A 272 24.88 6.86 0.19
CA GLY A 272 25.46 5.87 -0.72
C GLY A 272 24.44 5.14 -1.60
N ASN A 273 23.20 5.61 -1.69
CA ASN A 273 22.15 5.05 -2.54
C ASN A 273 22.03 5.85 -3.84
N PHE A 274 21.76 5.17 -4.95
CA PHE A 274 21.47 5.83 -6.22
C PHE A 274 20.00 6.24 -6.31
N GLU A 275 19.74 7.55 -6.40
CA GLU A 275 18.40 8.12 -6.60
C GLU A 275 18.17 8.49 -8.07
N GLU A 276 17.00 8.13 -8.61
CA GLU A 276 16.59 8.48 -9.97
C GLU A 276 16.25 9.97 -10.06
N GLN A 277 16.87 10.67 -11.01
CA GLN A 277 16.58 12.07 -11.32
C GLN A 277 15.43 12.13 -12.35
N GLU A 278 14.21 12.38 -11.88
CA GLU A 278 13.00 12.35 -12.72
C GLU A 278 13.04 13.35 -13.89
N ASP A 279 13.67 14.52 -13.69
CA ASP A 279 13.84 15.57 -14.70
C ASP A 279 14.73 15.14 -15.87
N LYS A 280 15.61 14.16 -15.65
CA LYS A 280 16.54 13.62 -16.64
C LYS A 280 16.04 12.31 -17.26
N LYS A 281 14.80 11.91 -16.96
CA LYS A 281 14.18 10.72 -17.54
C LYS A 281 13.69 11.02 -18.97
N ALA A 282 14.20 10.27 -19.94
CA ALA A 282 13.75 10.34 -21.33
C ALA A 282 13.03 9.04 -21.71
N VAL A 283 11.85 9.18 -22.33
CA VAL A 283 11.04 8.06 -22.82
C VAL A 283 10.94 8.16 -24.33
N ILE A 284 11.61 7.26 -25.04
CA ILE A 284 11.75 7.28 -26.49
C ILE A 284 10.87 6.16 -27.06
N PRO A 285 9.85 6.48 -27.88
CA PRO A 285 9.05 5.45 -28.52
C PRO A 285 9.87 4.69 -29.56
N ILE A 286 9.72 3.37 -29.58
CA ILE A 286 10.28 2.51 -30.61
C ILE A 286 9.19 2.33 -31.68
N SER A 287 9.54 2.57 -32.94
CA SER A 287 8.59 2.68 -34.07
C SER A 287 7.89 1.37 -34.46
N GLN A 288 8.22 0.24 -33.83
CA GLN A 288 7.68 -1.08 -34.16
C GLN A 288 6.84 -1.67 -33.02
N GLU A 289 5.75 -2.35 -33.40
CA GLU A 289 4.98 -3.22 -32.52
C GLU A 289 5.85 -4.40 -32.08
N ILE A 290 5.89 -4.70 -30.79
CA ILE A 290 6.61 -5.87 -30.29
C ILE A 290 5.74 -7.09 -30.57
N VAL A 291 6.14 -7.91 -31.54
CA VAL A 291 5.52 -9.23 -31.77
C VAL A 291 6.05 -10.17 -30.70
N ILE A 292 5.20 -10.50 -29.72
CA ILE A 292 5.50 -11.52 -28.73
C ILE A 292 5.29 -12.88 -29.41
N SER A 293 6.37 -13.66 -29.56
CA SER A 293 6.32 -15.08 -29.96
C SER A 293 5.93 -15.97 -28.78
#